data_AF-A0A661WA26-F1
#
_entry.id   AF-A0A661WA26-F1
#
_cell.length_a   1.000
_cell.length_b   1.000
_cell.length_c   1.000
_cell.angle_alpha   90.00
_cell.angle_beta   90.00
_cell.angle_gamma   90.00
#
_symmetry.space_group_name_H-M   'P 1'
#
loop_
_entity.id
_entity.type
_entity.pdbx_description
1 polymer ?
#
loop_
_entity_poly.entity_id
_entity_poly.type
_entity_poly.pdbx_seq_one_letter_code
_entity_poly.pdbx_strand_id
1 'polypeptide(L)'
;MIDPEKKLCINTDLISWYQVFARDLPWRRTTDPYAIWVSEIMLQQTRVETVIPYYTRWMDELPMLGSLVSADQDQVLKLWEGLGYYKRALNLHKAAQLIVDSFDGSLPENVKSLESLPGIGRYTAGAISSIAFNQQAPVLDGNIKRVFTRLFNISTPLQISETEKELWRIAEDLLPESNPGEFNQALMELGALICLPKKPVCDHCPLKDGCLAFQYNLQGDLPVRKEKSPLPHIQVTAAVIEKDGRVLLAKRPPEGLLGGMWEFPGGKQENNETLPETLEREIKEELDASIQVGEHLGTYHHAYTHYKVTLHAYRCRLVLEDLKMLYHTDLDWVTLDALNTYPMGKLDRVITSTLLETKSY
;
A
#
# COMPACT_ATOMS: atom_id res chain seq x y z
N MET A 1 -3.58 4.82 33.91
CA MET A 1 -4.76 5.41 33.25
C MET A 1 -4.58 6.91 33.20
N ILE A 2 -5.06 7.55 32.15
CA ILE A 2 -4.99 9.00 31.93
C ILE A 2 -5.96 9.67 32.90
N ASP A 3 -5.56 10.83 33.41
CA ASP A 3 -6.42 11.63 34.28
C ASP A 3 -7.78 11.94 33.59
N PRO A 4 -8.92 11.73 34.27
CA PRO A 4 -10.25 11.90 33.67
C PRO A 4 -10.51 13.32 33.12
N GLU A 5 -10.05 14.37 33.80
CA GLU A 5 -10.22 15.75 33.32
C GLU A 5 -9.38 15.96 32.05
N LYS A 6 -8.13 15.47 32.04
CA LYS A 6 -7.29 15.49 30.84
C LYS A 6 -7.91 14.74 29.67
N LYS A 7 -8.53 13.57 29.91
CA LYS A 7 -9.24 12.79 28.87
C LYS A 7 -10.40 13.61 28.29
N LEU A 8 -11.21 14.23 29.16
CA LEU A 8 -12.35 15.03 28.73
C LEU A 8 -11.92 16.23 27.89
N CYS A 9 -10.88 16.97 28.30
CA CYS A 9 -10.35 18.08 27.51
C CYS A 9 -9.82 17.62 26.15
N ILE A 10 -9.00 16.56 26.11
CA ILE A 10 -8.47 16.01 24.84
C ILE A 10 -9.62 15.67 23.89
N ASN A 11 -10.64 14.97 24.38
CA ASN A 11 -11.77 14.55 23.55
C ASN A 11 -12.56 15.75 23.03
N THR A 12 -12.87 16.72 23.91
CA THR A 12 -13.67 17.90 23.57
C THR A 12 -12.96 18.81 22.57
N ASP A 13 -11.68 19.14 22.83
CA ASP A 13 -10.89 20.05 22.01
C ASP A 13 -10.63 19.44 20.62
N LEU A 14 -10.35 18.14 20.58
CA LEU A 14 -10.05 17.44 19.33
C LEU A 14 -11.28 17.31 18.44
N ILE A 15 -12.43 16.92 18.98
CA ILE A 15 -13.69 16.81 18.22
C ILE A 15 -14.13 18.19 17.73
N SER A 16 -14.12 19.20 18.60
CA SER A 16 -14.51 20.57 18.23
C SER A 16 -13.64 21.12 17.11
N TRP A 17 -12.33 20.87 17.17
CA TRP A 17 -11.42 21.23 16.09
C TRP A 17 -11.72 20.47 14.80
N TYR A 18 -11.96 19.15 14.88
CA TYR A 18 -12.23 18.33 13.71
C TYR A 18 -13.50 18.76 12.97
N GLN A 19 -14.57 19.11 13.68
CA GLN A 19 -15.82 19.57 13.08
C GLN A 19 -15.68 20.84 12.23
N VAL A 20 -14.68 21.67 12.54
CA VAL A 20 -14.43 22.92 11.80
C VAL A 20 -13.37 22.73 10.70
N PHE A 21 -12.35 21.90 10.95
CA PHE A 21 -11.15 21.84 10.11
C PHE A 21 -10.96 20.52 9.34
N ALA A 22 -11.85 19.53 9.51
CA ALA A 22 -11.77 18.28 8.76
C ALA A 22 -11.76 18.54 7.25
N ARG A 23 -10.81 17.90 6.55
CA ARG A 23 -10.84 17.90 5.08
C ARG A 23 -12.08 17.16 4.60
N ASP A 24 -12.72 17.74 3.62
CA ASP A 24 -13.76 17.10 2.83
C ASP A 24 -13.12 16.06 1.89
N LEU A 25 -13.32 14.79 2.20
CA LEU A 25 -12.76 13.64 1.48
C LEU A 25 -13.88 12.74 0.98
N PRO A 26 -13.77 12.12 -0.21
CA PRO A 26 -14.86 11.32 -0.79
C PRO A 26 -15.41 10.25 0.16
N TRP A 27 -14.53 9.51 0.83
CA TRP A 27 -14.90 8.45 1.78
C TRP A 27 -15.42 8.95 3.14
N ARG A 28 -15.38 10.26 3.41
CA ARG A 28 -16.00 10.86 4.60
C ARG A 28 -17.45 11.30 4.39
N ARG A 29 -17.93 11.25 3.14
CA ARG A 29 -19.31 11.63 2.77
C ARG A 29 -20.29 10.44 2.85
N THR A 30 -19.84 9.32 3.38
CA THR A 30 -20.59 8.07 3.46
C THR A 30 -20.26 7.34 4.75
N THR A 31 -21.19 6.52 5.22
CA THR A 31 -21.00 5.54 6.29
C THR A 31 -21.03 4.10 5.76
N ASP A 32 -21.05 3.92 4.44
CA ASP A 32 -21.05 2.60 3.81
C ASP A 32 -19.79 1.81 4.20
N PRO A 33 -19.92 0.62 4.84
CA PRO A 33 -18.77 -0.18 5.25
C PRO A 33 -17.84 -0.56 4.10
N TYR A 34 -18.38 -0.84 2.90
CA TYR A 34 -17.58 -1.20 1.74
C TYR A 34 -16.71 -0.02 1.27
N ALA A 35 -17.33 1.14 1.06
CA ALA A 35 -16.64 2.38 0.70
C ALA A 35 -15.56 2.77 1.71
N ILE A 36 -15.83 2.66 3.02
CA ILE A 36 -14.86 2.95 4.07
C ILE A 36 -13.71 1.95 4.01
N TRP A 37 -14.01 0.65 3.92
CA TRP A 37 -13.00 -0.40 3.83
C TRP A 37 -12.04 -0.21 2.66
N VAL A 38 -12.57 0.08 1.46
CA VAL A 38 -11.75 0.36 0.27
C VAL A 38 -10.80 1.54 0.54
N SER A 39 -11.31 2.63 1.10
CA SER A 39 -10.50 3.82 1.38
C SER A 39 -9.38 3.53 2.39
N GLU A 40 -9.68 2.80 3.47
CA GLU A 40 -8.70 2.43 4.49
C GLU A 40 -7.60 1.52 3.95
N ILE A 41 -7.95 0.57 3.06
CA ILE A 41 -6.92 -0.26 2.39
C ILE A 41 -6.07 0.61 1.44
N MET A 42 -6.68 1.51 0.67
CA MET A 42 -5.94 2.40 -0.23
C MET A 42 -5.00 3.37 0.52
N LEU A 43 -5.40 3.85 1.70
CA LEU A 43 -4.61 4.79 2.51
C LEU A 43 -3.42 4.14 3.23
N GLN A 44 -3.32 2.80 3.27
CA GLN A 44 -2.16 2.12 3.82
C GLN A 44 -0.87 2.53 3.09
N GLN A 45 0.04 3.21 3.78
CA GLN A 45 1.32 3.68 3.24
C GLN A 45 1.18 4.54 1.96
N THR A 46 0.03 5.17 1.76
CA THR A 46 -0.26 6.00 0.58
C THR A 46 -0.82 7.35 1.03
N ARG A 47 -0.44 8.44 0.34
CA ARG A 47 -0.91 9.78 0.70
C ARG A 47 -2.36 9.99 0.26
N VAL A 48 -3.11 10.79 1.03
CA VAL A 48 -4.51 11.11 0.76
C VAL A 48 -4.71 11.66 -0.65
N GLU A 49 -3.86 12.60 -1.07
CA GLU A 49 -3.97 13.27 -2.37
C GLU A 49 -3.75 12.28 -3.54
N THR A 50 -2.92 11.26 -3.32
CA THR A 50 -2.72 10.17 -4.27
C THR A 50 -3.93 9.24 -4.32
N VAL A 51 -4.56 8.95 -3.17
CA VAL A 51 -5.68 8.01 -3.09
C VAL A 51 -6.97 8.57 -3.72
N ILE A 52 -7.25 9.87 -3.61
CA ILE A 52 -8.50 10.49 -4.09
C ILE A 52 -8.90 10.03 -5.50
N PRO A 53 -8.08 10.21 -6.57
CA PRO A 53 -8.49 9.82 -7.92
C PRO A 53 -8.62 8.31 -8.12
N TYR A 54 -7.89 7.50 -7.33
CA TYR A 54 -7.99 6.04 -7.38
C TYR A 54 -9.28 5.55 -6.73
N TYR A 55 -9.59 6.10 -5.56
CA TYR A 55 -10.82 5.82 -4.85
C TYR A 55 -12.04 6.18 -5.69
N THR A 56 -12.07 7.37 -6.29
CA THR A 56 -13.19 7.78 -7.15
C THR A 56 -13.40 6.81 -8.30
N ARG A 57 -12.35 6.52 -9.09
CA ARG A 57 -12.45 5.54 -10.20
C ARG A 57 -12.86 4.16 -9.73
N TRP A 58 -12.33 3.71 -8.59
CA TRP A 58 -12.68 2.42 -8.02
C TRP A 58 -14.16 2.37 -7.65
N MET A 59 -14.69 3.39 -6.99
CA MET A 59 -16.11 3.44 -6.61
C MET A 59 -17.03 3.63 -7.82
N ASP A 60 -16.55 4.18 -8.94
CA ASP A 60 -17.32 4.25 -10.18
C ASP A 60 -17.44 2.87 -10.86
N GLU A 61 -16.34 2.10 -10.91
CA GLU A 61 -16.25 0.81 -11.61
C GLU A 61 -16.71 -0.38 -10.75
N LEU A 62 -16.37 -0.35 -9.45
CA LEU A 62 -16.67 -1.37 -8.44
C LEU A 62 -17.41 -0.71 -7.27
N PRO A 63 -18.66 -0.26 -7.45
CA PRO A 63 -19.38 0.57 -6.47
C PRO A 63 -19.79 -0.17 -5.18
N MET A 64 -19.80 -1.49 -5.18
CA MET A 64 -20.27 -2.30 -4.05
C MET A 64 -19.51 -3.63 -3.90
N LEU A 65 -19.71 -4.31 -2.78
CA LEU A 65 -19.07 -5.60 -2.52
C LEU A 65 -19.32 -6.61 -3.65
N GLY A 66 -20.56 -6.71 -4.14
CA GLY A 66 -20.93 -7.64 -5.21
C GLY A 66 -20.18 -7.39 -6.53
N SER A 67 -19.92 -6.13 -6.90
CA SER A 67 -19.12 -5.80 -8.07
C SER A 67 -17.66 -6.20 -7.89
N LEU A 68 -17.08 -6.02 -6.69
CA LEU A 68 -15.71 -6.45 -6.42
C LEU A 68 -15.59 -7.98 -6.46
N VAL A 69 -16.57 -8.72 -5.95
CA VAL A 69 -16.55 -10.19 -5.96
C VAL A 69 -16.67 -10.76 -7.38
N SER A 70 -17.38 -10.06 -8.26
CA SER A 70 -17.60 -10.47 -9.65
C SER A 70 -16.45 -10.07 -10.59
N ALA A 71 -15.59 -9.14 -10.17
CA ALA A 71 -14.46 -8.68 -10.96
C ALA A 71 -13.40 -9.77 -11.09
N ASP A 72 -12.77 -9.86 -12.26
CA ASP A 72 -11.57 -10.69 -12.39
C ASP A 72 -10.37 -10.01 -11.70
N GLN A 73 -9.33 -10.80 -11.42
CA GLN A 73 -8.14 -10.30 -10.74
C GLN A 73 -7.39 -9.23 -11.55
N ASP A 74 -7.45 -9.28 -12.88
CA ASP A 74 -6.69 -8.37 -13.74
C ASP A 74 -7.35 -7.00 -13.79
N GLN A 75 -8.69 -6.94 -13.81
CA GLN A 75 -9.48 -5.72 -13.61
C GLN A 75 -9.14 -5.07 -12.26
N VAL A 76 -9.12 -5.85 -11.17
CA VAL A 76 -8.77 -5.36 -9.83
C VAL A 76 -7.36 -4.78 -9.79
N LEU A 77 -6.37 -5.50 -10.32
CA LEU A 77 -4.98 -5.04 -10.38
C LEU A 77 -4.83 -3.81 -11.29
N LYS A 78 -5.61 -3.73 -12.37
CA LYS A 78 -5.60 -2.60 -13.29
C LYS A 78 -6.14 -1.33 -12.65
N LEU A 79 -7.24 -1.42 -11.90
CA LEU A 79 -7.77 -0.28 -11.14
C LEU A 79 -6.79 0.18 -10.05
N TRP A 80 -6.00 -0.74 -9.50
CA TRP A 80 -4.96 -0.46 -8.49
C TRP A 80 -3.62 0.03 -9.07
N GLU A 81 -3.44 -0.03 -10.39
CA GLU A 81 -2.16 0.21 -11.06
C GLU A 81 -1.57 1.60 -10.74
N GLY A 82 -0.35 1.61 -10.20
CA GLY A 82 0.36 2.82 -9.81
C GLY A 82 0.18 3.23 -8.35
N LEU A 83 -0.80 2.65 -7.63
CA LEU A 83 -0.97 2.90 -6.19
C LEU A 83 0.07 2.16 -5.34
N GLY A 84 0.70 1.12 -5.90
CA GLY A 84 1.73 0.31 -5.24
C GLY A 84 1.17 -0.61 -4.16
N TYR A 85 2.05 -1.44 -3.58
CA TYR A 85 1.70 -2.45 -2.57
C TYR A 85 0.50 -3.33 -3.02
N TYR A 86 0.60 -3.93 -4.20
CA TYR A 86 -0.48 -4.65 -4.90
C TYR A 86 -1.10 -5.82 -4.13
N LYS A 87 -0.37 -6.39 -3.17
CA LYS A 87 -0.94 -7.38 -2.24
C LYS A 87 -2.16 -6.84 -1.49
N ARG A 88 -2.29 -5.52 -1.32
CA ARG A 88 -3.49 -4.87 -0.77
C ARG A 88 -4.72 -5.11 -1.64
N ALA A 89 -4.64 -4.88 -2.95
CA ALA A 89 -5.73 -5.17 -3.89
C ALA A 89 -6.09 -6.65 -3.91
N LEU A 90 -5.08 -7.53 -3.96
CA LEU A 90 -5.32 -8.98 -3.97
C LEU A 90 -5.97 -9.46 -2.68
N ASN A 91 -5.51 -8.96 -1.53
CA ASN A 91 -6.12 -9.29 -0.24
C ASN A 91 -7.53 -8.71 -0.11
N LEU A 92 -7.76 -7.48 -0.60
CA LEU A 92 -9.08 -6.85 -0.65
C LEU A 92 -10.06 -7.71 -1.46
N HIS A 93 -9.63 -8.19 -2.64
CA HIS A 93 -10.42 -9.07 -3.48
C HIS A 93 -10.71 -10.42 -2.81
N LYS A 94 -9.68 -11.10 -2.28
CA LYS A 94 -9.83 -12.36 -1.54
C LYS A 94 -10.74 -12.22 -0.32
N ALA A 95 -10.61 -11.13 0.42
CA ALA A 95 -11.47 -10.84 1.56
C ALA A 95 -12.92 -10.60 1.13
N ALA A 96 -13.15 -9.98 -0.04
CA ALA A 96 -14.50 -9.78 -0.57
C ALA A 96 -15.19 -11.11 -0.87
N GLN A 97 -14.48 -12.07 -1.48
CA GLN A 97 -15.00 -13.44 -1.64
C GLN A 97 -15.36 -14.07 -0.28
N LEU A 98 -14.45 -13.99 0.71
CA LEU A 98 -14.70 -14.56 2.04
C LEU A 98 -15.89 -13.90 2.77
N ILE A 99 -16.13 -12.60 2.56
CA ILE A 99 -17.30 -11.92 3.14
C ILE A 99 -18.60 -12.50 2.57
N VAL A 100 -18.66 -12.77 1.27
CA VAL A 100 -19.83 -13.43 0.66
C VAL A 100 -20.00 -14.85 1.18
N ASP A 101 -18.90 -15.61 1.28
CA ASP A 101 -18.94 -17.03 1.65
C ASP A 101 -19.21 -17.28 3.14
N SER A 102 -18.71 -16.40 4.03
CA SER A 102 -18.68 -16.64 5.49
C SER A 102 -19.42 -15.61 6.33
N PHE A 103 -19.88 -14.50 5.72
CA PHE A 103 -20.53 -13.39 6.43
C PHE A 103 -21.80 -12.89 5.72
N ASP A 104 -22.48 -13.78 4.98
CA ASP A 104 -23.75 -13.50 4.30
C ASP A 104 -23.72 -12.24 3.40
N GLY A 105 -22.55 -11.95 2.81
CA GLY A 105 -22.36 -10.78 1.93
C GLY A 105 -22.33 -9.43 2.65
N SER A 106 -22.13 -9.41 3.97
CA SER A 106 -22.05 -8.19 4.77
C SER A 106 -20.72 -8.10 5.53
N LEU A 107 -20.08 -6.93 5.53
CA LEU A 107 -18.87 -6.72 6.33
C LEU A 107 -19.20 -6.93 7.82
N PRO A 108 -18.40 -7.72 8.56
CA PRO A 108 -18.63 -7.88 9.98
C PRO A 108 -18.35 -6.59 10.75
N GLU A 109 -19.15 -6.30 11.76
CA GLU A 109 -19.04 -5.05 12.52
C GLU A 109 -17.93 -5.06 13.57
N ASN A 110 -17.58 -6.24 14.09
CA ASN A 110 -16.67 -6.39 15.21
C ASN A 110 -15.20 -6.56 14.75
N VAL A 111 -14.29 -6.00 15.55
CA VAL A 111 -12.84 -5.99 15.25
C VAL A 111 -12.28 -7.38 15.00
N LYS A 112 -12.65 -8.39 15.81
CA LYS A 112 -12.07 -9.73 15.72
C LYS A 112 -12.44 -10.43 14.42
N SER A 113 -13.69 -10.31 13.98
CA SER A 113 -14.14 -10.82 12.69
C SER A 113 -13.48 -10.08 11.53
N LEU A 114 -13.35 -8.75 11.62
CA LEU A 114 -12.64 -7.96 10.61
C LEU A 114 -11.16 -8.38 10.49
N GLU A 115 -10.45 -8.59 11.61
CA GLU A 115 -9.05 -9.05 11.63
C GLU A 115 -8.84 -10.45 11.03
N SER A 116 -9.89 -11.26 10.94
CA SER A 116 -9.81 -12.57 10.30
C SER A 116 -9.73 -12.48 8.77
N LEU A 117 -10.08 -11.33 8.19
CA LEU A 117 -10.08 -11.11 6.75
C LEU A 117 -8.67 -10.73 6.23
N PRO A 118 -8.25 -11.26 5.05
CA PRO A 118 -6.97 -10.93 4.44
C PRO A 118 -6.74 -9.41 4.30
N GLY A 119 -5.57 -8.93 4.75
CA GLY A 119 -5.17 -7.54 4.60
C GLY A 119 -5.79 -6.56 5.61
N ILE A 120 -6.64 -7.05 6.53
CA ILE A 120 -7.19 -6.26 7.62
C ILE A 120 -6.41 -6.56 8.90
N GLY A 121 -5.59 -5.61 9.34
CA GLY A 121 -4.94 -5.65 10.64
C GLY A 121 -5.71 -4.82 11.68
N ARG A 122 -5.24 -4.85 12.94
CA ARG A 122 -5.86 -4.16 14.08
C ARG A 122 -6.26 -2.70 13.84
N TYR A 123 -5.37 -1.92 13.20
CA TYR A 123 -5.68 -0.54 12.81
C TYR A 123 -6.91 -0.47 11.87
N THR A 124 -6.87 -1.22 10.76
CA THR A 124 -7.92 -1.21 9.73
C THR A 124 -9.23 -1.72 10.29
N ALA A 125 -9.19 -2.78 11.10
CA ALA A 125 -10.37 -3.31 11.78
C ALA A 125 -10.99 -2.26 12.71
N GLY A 126 -10.16 -1.56 13.50
CA GLY A 126 -10.65 -0.46 14.35
C GLY A 126 -11.22 0.71 13.56
N ALA A 127 -10.60 1.08 12.45
CA ALA A 127 -11.09 2.16 11.58
C ALA A 127 -12.46 1.82 10.98
N ILE A 128 -12.61 0.65 10.35
CA ILE A 128 -13.89 0.20 9.77
C ILE A 128 -14.96 0.08 10.87
N SER A 129 -14.64 -0.61 11.96
CA SER A 129 -15.56 -0.88 13.07
C SER A 129 -16.08 0.42 13.72
N SER A 130 -15.19 1.40 13.95
CA SER A 130 -15.58 2.67 14.57
C SER A 130 -16.26 3.65 13.61
N ILE A 131 -15.85 3.72 12.34
CA ILE A 131 -16.39 4.71 11.38
C ILE A 131 -17.70 4.22 10.78
N ALA A 132 -17.77 2.96 10.35
CA ALA A 132 -18.95 2.43 9.66
C ALA A 132 -20.03 1.92 10.63
N PHE A 133 -19.61 1.38 11.78
CA PHE A 133 -20.51 0.69 12.71
C PHE A 133 -20.56 1.33 14.10
N ASN A 134 -19.90 2.48 14.28
CA ASN A 134 -19.88 3.25 15.54
C ASN A 134 -19.44 2.43 16.77
N GLN A 135 -18.62 1.39 16.56
CA GLN A 135 -18.11 0.54 17.64
C GLN A 135 -16.96 1.23 18.37
N GLN A 136 -16.82 0.97 19.67
CA GLN A 136 -15.70 1.45 20.47
C GLN A 136 -14.42 0.67 20.15
N ALA A 137 -13.84 0.95 18.99
CA ALA A 137 -12.62 0.34 18.51
C ALA A 137 -11.54 1.41 18.26
N PRO A 138 -10.42 1.41 19.01
CA PRO A 138 -9.38 2.42 18.86
C PRO A 138 -8.56 2.18 17.59
N VAL A 139 -7.93 3.23 17.08
CA VAL A 139 -6.95 3.14 15.99
C VAL A 139 -5.58 3.64 16.41
N LEU A 140 -4.53 3.09 15.80
CA LEU A 140 -3.16 3.52 16.04
C LEU A 140 -2.27 3.35 14.79
N ASP A 141 -2.26 4.37 13.93
CA ASP A 141 -1.35 4.44 12.78
C ASP A 141 -0.04 5.19 13.11
N GLY A 142 0.82 5.38 12.12
CA GLY A 142 2.07 6.14 12.30
C GLY A 142 1.86 7.63 12.63
N ASN A 143 0.71 8.20 12.30
CA ASN A 143 0.35 9.57 12.64
C ASN A 143 -0.06 9.69 14.11
N ILE A 144 -0.93 8.79 14.57
CA ILE A 144 -1.41 8.76 15.95
C ILE A 144 -0.28 8.39 16.91
N LYS A 145 0.60 7.44 16.55
CA LYS A 145 1.81 7.14 17.36
C LYS A 145 2.67 8.38 17.58
N ARG A 146 2.82 9.23 16.56
CA ARG A 146 3.55 10.50 16.68
C ARG A 146 2.81 11.51 17.56
N VAL A 147 1.49 11.62 17.42
CA VAL A 147 0.67 12.47 18.29
C VAL A 147 0.82 12.05 19.76
N PHE A 148 0.63 10.77 20.06
CA PHE A 148 0.69 10.26 21.44
C PHE A 148 2.09 10.36 22.04
N THR A 149 3.14 9.99 21.29
CA THR A 149 4.52 10.14 21.80
C THR A 149 4.84 11.57 22.17
N ARG A 150 4.37 12.56 21.40
CA ARG A 150 4.54 13.99 21.72
C ARG A 150 3.65 14.45 22.86
N LEU A 151 2.35 14.10 22.84
CA LEU A 151 1.38 14.51 23.85
C LEU A 151 1.76 14.03 25.25
N PHE A 152 2.29 12.80 25.34
CA PHE A 152 2.65 12.14 26.60
C PHE A 152 4.16 12.04 26.85
N ASN A 153 5.00 12.67 26.03
CA ASN A 153 6.46 12.64 26.14
C ASN A 153 7.06 11.22 26.27
N ILE A 154 6.65 10.33 25.36
CA ILE A 154 7.15 8.95 25.32
C ILE A 154 8.44 8.93 24.48
N SER A 155 9.58 8.84 25.16
CA SER A 155 10.92 8.85 24.56
C SER A 155 11.48 7.45 24.22
N THR A 156 10.69 6.39 24.44
CA THR A 156 11.08 5.04 24.04
C THR A 156 10.91 4.84 22.52
N PRO A 157 11.83 4.13 21.83
CA PRO A 157 11.76 4.00 20.38
C PRO A 157 10.49 3.29 19.88
N LEU A 158 9.83 3.81 18.84
CA LEU A 158 8.59 3.23 18.29
C LEU A 158 8.70 1.76 17.83
N GLN A 159 9.91 1.27 17.57
CA GLN A 159 10.14 -0.08 17.07
C GLN A 159 10.26 -1.15 18.17
N ILE A 160 10.06 -0.81 19.44
CA ILE A 160 10.03 -1.82 20.51
C ILE A 160 8.59 -2.18 20.90
N SER A 161 8.36 -3.46 21.21
CA SER A 161 7.03 -3.98 21.55
C SER A 161 6.39 -3.26 22.73
N GLU A 162 7.18 -2.85 23.73
CA GLU A 162 6.67 -2.18 24.92
C GLU A 162 6.07 -0.80 24.61
N THR A 163 6.74 0.00 23.76
CA THR A 163 6.20 1.28 23.29
C THR A 163 4.91 1.08 22.50
N GLU A 164 4.85 0.07 21.64
CA GLU A 164 3.64 -0.26 20.88
C GLU A 164 2.46 -0.58 21.81
N LYS A 165 2.68 -1.40 22.86
CA LYS A 165 1.65 -1.75 23.85
C LYS A 165 1.16 -0.53 24.61
N GLU A 166 2.07 0.32 25.08
CA GLU A 166 1.70 1.54 25.81
C GLU A 166 0.89 2.50 24.94
N LEU A 167 1.25 2.66 23.66
CA LEU A 167 0.50 3.50 22.74
C LEU A 167 -0.90 2.96 22.42
N TRP A 168 -1.06 1.63 22.33
CA TRP A 168 -2.39 1.02 22.20
C TRP A 168 -3.22 1.21 23.47
N ARG A 169 -2.63 1.07 24.66
CA ARG A 169 -3.31 1.33 25.93
C ARG A 169 -3.78 2.78 26.03
N ILE A 170 -3.00 3.73 25.53
CA ILE A 170 -3.40 5.15 25.45
C ILE A 170 -4.57 5.32 24.46
N ALA A 171 -4.53 4.66 23.30
CA ALA A 171 -5.61 4.72 22.31
C ALA A 171 -6.94 4.20 22.89
N GLU A 172 -6.89 3.06 23.59
CA GLU A 172 -8.03 2.47 24.29
C GLU A 172 -8.57 3.38 25.40
N ASP A 173 -7.67 3.92 26.22
CA ASP A 173 -8.03 4.76 27.38
C ASP A 173 -8.61 6.12 26.96
N LEU A 174 -8.18 6.70 25.83
CA LEU A 174 -8.71 7.99 25.35
C LEU A 174 -10.05 7.87 24.61
N LEU A 175 -10.33 6.72 23.98
CA LEU A 175 -11.50 6.55 23.13
C LEU A 175 -12.80 6.93 23.89
N PRO A 176 -13.63 7.84 23.35
CA PRO A 176 -14.92 8.18 23.95
C PRO A 176 -15.97 7.10 23.68
N GLU A 177 -16.96 7.01 24.57
CA GLU A 177 -18.11 6.12 24.38
C GLU A 177 -19.03 6.60 23.24
N SER A 178 -19.16 7.92 23.06
CA SER A 178 -19.90 8.55 21.98
C SER A 178 -19.00 8.94 20.82
N ASN A 179 -19.46 8.70 19.59
CA ASN A 179 -18.79 9.01 18.33
C ASN A 179 -17.31 8.56 18.24
N PRO A 180 -16.97 7.29 18.58
CA PRO A 180 -15.59 6.79 18.51
C PRO A 180 -14.97 6.95 17.11
N GLY A 181 -15.76 6.78 16.04
CA GLY A 181 -15.30 6.98 14.66
C GLY A 181 -14.88 8.42 14.36
N GLU A 182 -15.61 9.42 14.86
CA GLU A 182 -15.27 10.83 14.69
C GLU A 182 -13.98 11.18 15.44
N PHE A 183 -13.85 10.71 16.68
CA PHE A 183 -12.63 10.89 17.48
C PHE A 183 -11.40 10.26 16.81
N ASN A 184 -11.54 9.03 16.31
CA ASN A 184 -10.49 8.33 15.59
C ASN A 184 -10.04 9.11 14.34
N GLN A 185 -10.99 9.59 13.54
CA GLN A 185 -10.68 10.41 12.37
C GLN A 185 -10.04 11.75 12.75
N ALA A 186 -10.47 12.36 13.86
CA ALA A 186 -9.89 13.59 14.36
C ALA A 186 -8.41 13.41 14.78
N LEU A 187 -8.07 12.29 15.41
CA LEU A 187 -6.68 11.93 15.73
C LEU A 187 -5.83 11.74 14.47
N MET A 188 -6.36 11.03 13.46
CA MET A 188 -5.68 10.86 12.17
C MET A 188 -5.44 12.22 11.49
N GLU A 189 -6.46 13.08 11.48
CA GLU A 189 -6.42 14.41 10.86
C GLU A 189 -5.43 15.34 11.56
N LEU A 190 -5.43 15.34 12.90
CA LEU A 190 -4.47 16.09 13.71
C LEU A 190 -3.03 15.69 13.36
N GLY A 191 -2.76 14.39 13.29
CA GLY A 191 -1.46 13.88 12.90
C GLY A 191 -1.09 14.26 11.47
N ALA A 192 -2.06 14.23 10.54
CA ALA A 192 -1.84 14.52 9.13
C ALA A 192 -1.59 16.01 8.82
N LEU A 193 -2.25 16.94 9.52
CA LEU A 193 -2.26 18.36 9.17
C LEU A 193 -1.47 19.25 10.15
N ILE A 194 -1.46 18.91 11.44
CA ILE A 194 -0.95 19.79 12.49
C ILE A 194 0.30 19.22 13.13
N CYS A 195 0.21 18.02 13.68
CA CYS A 195 1.30 17.36 14.37
C CYS A 195 2.22 16.68 13.34
N LEU A 196 2.83 17.47 12.46
CA LEU A 196 3.62 16.99 11.33
C LEU A 196 4.97 16.36 11.76
N PRO A 197 5.53 15.41 11.00
CA PRO A 197 6.82 14.79 11.32
C PRO A 197 7.96 15.81 11.46
N LYS A 198 7.99 16.82 10.60
CA LYS A 198 8.93 17.94 10.64
C LYS A 198 8.12 19.23 10.73
N LYS A 199 8.58 20.18 11.54
CA LYS A 199 7.94 21.50 11.71
C LYS A 199 6.43 21.41 12.00
N PRO A 200 6.02 20.78 13.13
CA PRO A 200 4.61 20.74 13.51
C PRO A 200 4.05 22.14 13.73
N VAL A 201 2.77 22.32 13.42
CA VAL A 201 2.07 23.61 13.48
C VAL A 201 1.46 23.80 14.87
N CYS A 202 2.30 23.80 15.91
CA CYS A 202 1.84 23.75 17.31
C CYS A 202 0.94 24.91 17.72
N ASP A 203 1.08 26.10 17.11
CA ASP A 203 0.22 27.24 17.42
C ASP A 203 -1.24 27.06 17.01
N HIS A 204 -1.51 26.15 16.07
CA HIS A 204 -2.86 25.79 15.63
C HIS A 204 -3.32 24.43 16.16
N CYS A 205 -2.58 23.85 17.13
CA CYS A 205 -2.90 22.55 17.68
C CYS A 205 -3.94 22.66 18.79
N PRO A 206 -5.10 21.97 18.69
CA PRO A 206 -6.11 21.99 19.76
C PRO A 206 -5.58 21.39 21.06
N LEU A 207 -4.58 20.53 20.99
CA LEU A 207 -3.98 19.87 22.16
C LEU A 207 -2.71 20.56 22.67
N LYS A 208 -2.41 21.79 22.22
CA LYS A 208 -1.16 22.50 22.53
C LYS A 208 -0.89 22.59 24.02
N ASP A 209 -1.89 23.03 24.80
CA ASP A 209 -1.71 23.34 26.23
C ASP A 209 -1.45 22.09 27.07
N GLY A 210 -2.02 20.94 26.68
CA GLY A 210 -1.82 19.65 27.32
C GLY A 210 -0.63 18.83 26.80
N CYS A 211 0.10 19.33 25.79
CA CYS A 211 1.17 18.59 25.09
C CYS A 211 2.52 18.74 25.79
N LEU A 212 3.00 17.64 26.40
CA LEU A 212 4.27 17.64 27.11
C LEU A 212 5.47 17.93 26.19
N ALA A 213 5.48 17.41 24.96
CA ALA A 213 6.54 17.75 24.01
C ALA A 213 6.52 19.22 23.60
N PHE A 214 5.36 19.89 23.64
CA PHE A 214 5.31 21.34 23.43
C PHE A 214 5.90 22.11 24.60
N GLN A 215 5.48 21.75 25.83
CA GLN A 215 5.97 22.37 27.06
C GLN A 215 7.50 22.23 27.23
N TYR A 216 8.07 21.10 26.81
CA TYR A 216 9.50 20.81 26.93
C TYR A 216 10.30 21.06 25.64
N ASN A 217 9.68 21.56 24.57
CA ASN A 217 10.32 21.79 23.27
C ASN A 217 10.98 20.52 22.65
N LEU A 218 10.32 19.37 22.76
CA LEU A 218 10.79 18.04 22.30
C LEU A 218 10.12 17.54 21.01
N GLN A 219 9.35 18.39 20.31
CA GLN A 219 8.59 17.96 19.14
C GLN A 219 9.49 17.56 17.96
N GLY A 220 10.69 18.13 17.88
CA GLY A 220 11.71 17.76 16.90
C GLY A 220 12.38 16.41 17.18
N ASP A 221 12.41 16.02 18.46
CA ASP A 221 13.11 14.81 18.93
C ASP A 221 12.19 13.60 18.99
N LEU A 222 10.87 13.83 19.01
CA LEU A 222 9.85 12.78 19.10
C LEU A 222 9.07 12.61 17.79
N PRO A 223 8.79 11.36 17.38
CA PRO A 223 9.08 10.11 18.10
C PRO A 223 10.53 9.64 17.91
N VAL A 224 11.09 9.01 18.95
CA VAL A 224 12.38 8.30 18.84
C VAL A 224 12.23 7.11 17.91
N ARG A 225 13.22 6.94 17.01
CA ARG A 225 13.27 5.83 16.05
C ARG A 225 14.63 5.14 16.16
N LYS A 226 14.64 3.81 16.01
CA LYS A 226 15.87 3.07 15.79
C LYS A 226 16.53 3.49 14.47
N GLU A 227 17.86 3.50 14.46
CA GLU A 227 18.63 3.63 13.23
C GLU A 227 18.26 2.50 12.26
N LYS A 228 18.14 2.84 10.97
CA LYS A 228 17.87 1.88 9.90
C LYS A 228 19.19 1.43 9.30
N SER A 229 19.38 0.12 9.16
CA SER A 229 20.44 -0.43 8.32
C SER A 229 20.26 0.02 6.87
N PRO A 230 21.37 0.17 6.10
CA PRO A 230 21.29 0.48 4.68
C PRO A 230 20.49 -0.59 3.95
N LEU A 231 19.64 -0.15 3.01
CA LEU A 231 18.86 -1.07 2.18
C LEU A 231 19.80 -1.77 1.18
N PRO A 232 19.66 -3.10 0.98
CA PRO A 232 20.39 -3.80 -0.06
C PRO A 232 20.06 -3.24 -1.45
N HIS A 233 21.02 -3.31 -2.37
CA HIS A 233 20.84 -2.97 -3.78
C HIS A 233 21.06 -4.23 -4.62
N ILE A 234 20.11 -4.55 -5.48
CA ILE A 234 20.17 -5.70 -6.39
C ILE A 234 20.18 -5.25 -7.86
N GLN A 235 20.82 -6.05 -8.71
CA GLN A 235 20.75 -5.94 -10.17
C GLN A 235 19.73 -6.98 -10.69
N VAL A 236 18.91 -6.57 -11.64
CA VAL A 236 17.87 -7.39 -12.26
C VAL A 236 17.94 -7.21 -13.78
N THR A 237 17.56 -8.24 -14.52
CA THR A 237 17.50 -8.23 -15.98
C THR A 237 16.09 -8.53 -16.46
N ALA A 238 15.72 -8.02 -17.64
CA ALA A 238 14.43 -8.29 -18.26
C ALA A 238 14.61 -8.53 -19.77
N ALA A 239 13.94 -9.56 -20.30
CA ALA A 239 13.94 -9.91 -21.71
C ALA A 239 12.70 -9.36 -22.39
N VAL A 240 12.91 -8.43 -23.33
CA VAL A 240 11.89 -8.08 -24.32
C VAL A 240 12.05 -9.06 -25.48
N ILE A 241 11.36 -10.19 -25.38
CA ILE A 241 11.37 -11.25 -26.40
C ILE A 241 10.39 -10.89 -27.50
N GLU A 242 10.88 -10.66 -28.72
CA GLU A 242 10.06 -10.25 -29.87
C GLU A 242 9.79 -11.44 -30.82
N LYS A 243 8.52 -11.60 -31.25
CA LYS A 243 8.11 -12.54 -32.30
C LYS A 243 6.92 -11.97 -33.08
N ASP A 244 7.01 -11.93 -34.41
CA ASP A 244 5.92 -11.51 -35.31
C ASP A 244 5.26 -10.16 -34.94
N GLY A 245 6.07 -9.17 -34.54
CA GLY A 245 5.58 -7.84 -34.13
C GLY A 245 4.88 -7.80 -32.76
N ARG A 246 4.99 -8.89 -31.98
CA ARG A 246 4.51 -9.01 -30.61
C ARG A 246 5.69 -9.20 -29.65
N VAL A 247 5.44 -8.94 -28.37
CA VAL A 247 6.37 -9.19 -27.27
C VAL A 247 5.76 -10.19 -26.28
N LEU A 248 6.60 -11.03 -25.69
CA LEU A 248 6.15 -11.96 -24.65
C LEU A 248 6.01 -11.24 -23.31
N LEU A 249 4.83 -11.34 -22.70
CA LEU A 249 4.62 -11.06 -21.29
C LEU A 249 4.41 -12.36 -20.53
N ALA A 250 4.79 -12.37 -19.26
CA ALA A 250 4.53 -13.47 -18.35
C ALA A 250 3.86 -12.98 -17.07
N LYS A 251 2.94 -13.80 -16.53
CA LYS A 251 2.18 -13.46 -15.34
C LYS A 251 2.84 -14.05 -14.10
N ARG A 252 3.21 -13.18 -13.16
CA ARG A 252 3.84 -13.57 -11.89
C ARG A 252 2.90 -14.44 -11.05
N PRO A 253 3.41 -15.44 -10.32
CA PRO A 253 2.65 -16.15 -9.31
C PRO A 253 1.92 -15.22 -8.34
N PRO A 254 0.79 -15.64 -7.75
CA PRO A 254 0.04 -14.80 -6.82
C PRO A 254 0.81 -14.52 -5.51
N GLU A 255 1.77 -15.38 -5.15
CA GLU A 255 2.65 -15.20 -4.01
C GLU A 255 3.86 -14.32 -4.34
N GLY A 256 4.31 -13.55 -3.34
CA GLY A 256 5.53 -12.75 -3.46
C GLY A 256 5.29 -11.31 -3.93
N LEU A 257 6.37 -10.66 -4.37
CA LEU A 257 6.35 -9.26 -4.79
C LEU A 257 5.71 -9.11 -6.17
N LEU A 258 4.84 -8.11 -6.33
CA LEU A 258 4.06 -7.87 -7.56
C LEU A 258 3.25 -9.09 -8.02
N GLY A 259 2.85 -9.96 -7.08
CA GLY A 259 2.16 -11.20 -7.44
C GLY A 259 0.91 -10.96 -8.29
N GLY A 260 0.67 -11.82 -9.28
CA GLY A 260 -0.42 -11.72 -10.23
C GLY A 260 -0.30 -10.60 -11.28
N MET A 261 0.73 -9.75 -11.24
CA MET A 261 0.98 -8.75 -12.29
C MET A 261 1.71 -9.38 -13.49
N TRP A 262 1.57 -8.72 -14.65
CA TRP A 262 2.30 -9.07 -15.86
C TRP A 262 3.64 -8.34 -15.92
N GLU A 263 4.65 -9.00 -16.47
CA GLU A 263 6.01 -8.48 -16.58
C GLU A 263 6.72 -8.96 -17.84
N PHE A 264 7.85 -8.32 -18.16
CA PHE A 264 8.83 -8.89 -19.07
C PHE A 264 9.65 -9.94 -18.32
N PRO A 265 9.74 -11.19 -18.82
CA PRO A 265 10.45 -12.28 -18.13
C PRO A 265 11.91 -11.95 -17.81
N GLY A 266 12.43 -12.48 -16.70
CA GLY A 266 13.80 -12.25 -16.26
C GLY A 266 13.92 -12.19 -14.74
N GLY A 267 15.14 -12.00 -14.25
CA GLY A 267 15.36 -12.08 -12.81
C GLY A 267 16.67 -11.49 -12.32
N LYS A 268 17.07 -11.92 -11.13
CA LYS A 268 18.08 -11.26 -10.33
C LYS A 268 19.47 -11.80 -10.67
N GLN A 269 20.44 -10.90 -10.77
CA GLN A 269 21.84 -11.28 -10.93
C GLN A 269 22.34 -12.04 -9.69
N GLU A 270 22.93 -13.21 -9.93
CA GLU A 270 23.67 -13.99 -8.94
C GLU A 270 25.16 -13.64 -8.96
N ASN A 271 25.90 -14.17 -7.97
CA ASN A 271 27.34 -13.91 -7.89
C ASN A 271 28.07 -14.58 -9.07
N ASN A 272 29.00 -13.85 -9.68
CA ASN A 272 29.89 -14.32 -10.76
C ASN A 272 29.24 -14.49 -12.14
N GLU A 273 28.13 -13.83 -12.41
CA GLU A 273 27.52 -13.76 -13.75
C GLU A 273 27.59 -12.34 -14.32
N THR A 274 27.69 -12.21 -15.64
CA THR A 274 27.38 -10.97 -16.36
C THR A 274 25.85 -10.80 -16.49
N LEU A 275 25.37 -9.59 -16.79
CA LEU A 275 23.94 -9.36 -16.97
C LEU A 275 23.31 -10.20 -18.10
N PRO A 276 23.93 -10.36 -19.28
CA PRO A 276 23.42 -11.27 -20.31
C PRO A 276 23.33 -12.73 -19.84
N GLU A 277 24.35 -13.24 -19.14
CA GLU A 277 24.36 -14.61 -18.60
C GLU A 277 23.25 -14.82 -17.58
N THR A 278 23.03 -13.84 -16.69
CA THR A 278 21.88 -13.84 -15.78
C THR A 278 20.56 -13.93 -16.55
N LEU A 279 20.39 -13.14 -17.61
CA LEU A 279 19.15 -13.14 -18.35
C LEU A 279 18.90 -14.48 -19.07
N GLU A 280 19.94 -15.07 -19.67
CA GLU A 280 19.85 -16.40 -20.29
C GLU A 280 19.47 -17.48 -19.27
N ARG A 281 20.09 -17.46 -18.07
CA ARG A 281 19.76 -18.40 -16.99
C ARG A 281 18.32 -18.25 -16.52
N GLU A 282 17.89 -17.03 -16.20
CA GLU A 282 16.54 -16.77 -15.67
C GLU A 282 15.46 -17.20 -16.68
N ILE A 283 15.65 -16.91 -17.97
CA ILE A 283 14.71 -17.35 -19.01
C ILE A 283 14.69 -18.87 -19.15
N LYS A 284 15.84 -19.55 -18.97
CA LYS A 284 15.88 -21.00 -18.95
C LYS A 284 15.17 -21.58 -17.73
N GLU A 285 15.33 -20.98 -16.56
CA GLU A 285 14.74 -21.43 -15.30
C GLU A 285 13.23 -21.18 -15.22
N GLU A 286 12.77 -20.03 -15.71
CA GLU A 286 11.36 -19.63 -15.63
C GLU A 286 10.51 -20.17 -16.78
N LEU A 287 11.10 -20.28 -17.99
CA LEU A 287 10.37 -20.57 -19.24
C LEU A 287 10.86 -21.82 -20.00
N ASP A 288 11.84 -22.57 -19.47
CA ASP A 288 12.52 -23.70 -20.15
C ASP A 288 13.13 -23.33 -21.52
N ALA A 289 13.32 -22.04 -21.78
CA ALA A 289 13.63 -21.52 -23.11
C ALA A 289 15.09 -21.08 -23.26
N SER A 290 15.55 -20.99 -24.50
CA SER A 290 16.85 -20.41 -24.84
C SER A 290 16.64 -19.17 -25.69
N ILE A 291 17.28 -18.08 -25.30
CA ILE A 291 17.23 -16.80 -26.00
C ILE A 291 18.62 -16.41 -26.50
N GLN A 292 18.62 -15.57 -27.53
CA GLN A 292 19.78 -14.77 -27.91
C GLN A 292 19.59 -13.37 -27.35
N VAL A 293 20.46 -12.97 -26.42
CA VAL A 293 20.47 -11.60 -25.86
C VAL A 293 21.04 -10.65 -26.90
N GLY A 294 20.28 -9.61 -27.24
CA GLY A 294 20.63 -8.60 -28.23
C GLY A 294 20.94 -7.25 -27.60
N GLU A 295 20.41 -6.18 -28.22
CA GLU A 295 20.64 -4.80 -27.81
C GLU A 295 20.14 -4.51 -26.39
N HIS A 296 20.94 -3.77 -25.63
CA HIS A 296 20.53 -3.22 -24.35
C HIS A 296 19.58 -2.04 -24.56
N LEU A 297 18.32 -2.22 -24.20
CA LEU A 297 17.25 -1.23 -24.38
C LEU A 297 17.31 -0.09 -23.36
N GLY A 298 17.80 -0.36 -22.15
CA GLY A 298 17.91 0.69 -21.13
C GLY A 298 18.07 0.16 -19.71
N THR A 299 18.53 1.07 -18.84
CA THR A 299 18.73 0.84 -17.41
C THR A 299 17.75 1.67 -16.60
N TYR A 300 16.98 1.00 -15.74
CA TYR A 300 15.89 1.60 -14.98
C TYR A 300 16.11 1.43 -13.48
N HIS A 301 15.79 2.46 -12.71
CA HIS A 301 16.05 2.49 -11.27
C HIS A 301 14.74 2.56 -10.49
N HIS A 302 14.62 1.73 -9.46
CA HIS A 302 13.50 1.80 -8.53
C HIS A 302 13.92 1.49 -7.10
N ALA A 303 13.18 2.02 -6.14
CA ALA A 303 13.40 1.78 -4.72
C ALA A 303 12.11 1.24 -4.10
N TYR A 304 12.19 -0.01 -3.62
CA TYR A 304 11.18 -0.61 -2.76
C TYR A 304 11.53 -0.34 -1.29
N THR A 305 10.56 -0.55 -0.40
CA THR A 305 10.73 -0.32 1.04
C THR A 305 11.87 -1.15 1.66
N HIS A 306 12.17 -2.31 1.08
CA HIS A 306 13.15 -3.27 1.61
C HIS A 306 14.44 -3.36 0.80
N TYR A 307 14.51 -2.83 -0.43
CA TYR A 307 15.70 -2.87 -1.28
C TYR A 307 15.61 -1.86 -2.43
N LYS A 308 16.76 -1.55 -3.02
CA LYS A 308 16.87 -0.80 -4.29
C LYS A 308 17.15 -1.76 -5.42
N VAL A 309 16.61 -1.48 -6.60
CA VAL A 309 16.82 -2.28 -7.81
C VAL A 309 17.29 -1.40 -8.96
N THR A 310 18.26 -1.92 -9.70
CA THR A 310 18.60 -1.47 -11.04
C THR A 310 18.24 -2.60 -12.00
N LEU A 311 17.33 -2.31 -12.94
CA LEU A 311 16.86 -3.25 -13.95
C LEU A 311 17.48 -2.90 -15.30
N HIS A 312 18.02 -3.90 -16.00
CA HIS A 312 18.57 -3.78 -17.36
C HIS A 312 17.71 -4.57 -18.34
N ALA A 313 17.08 -3.87 -19.28
CA ALA A 313 16.23 -4.52 -20.27
C ALA A 313 17.02 -4.78 -21.56
N TYR A 314 16.83 -5.96 -22.15
CA TYR A 314 17.47 -6.35 -23.39
C TYR A 314 16.45 -6.84 -24.41
N ARG A 315 16.67 -6.49 -25.68
CA ARG A 315 15.97 -7.09 -26.81
C ARG A 315 16.45 -8.52 -27.00
N CYS A 316 15.54 -9.47 -27.06
CA CYS A 316 15.87 -10.88 -27.13
C CYS A 316 15.10 -11.58 -28.26
N ARG A 317 15.68 -12.67 -28.79
CA ARG A 317 15.01 -13.57 -29.73
C ARG A 317 15.03 -14.99 -29.19
N LEU A 318 13.97 -15.75 -29.42
CA LEU A 318 13.96 -17.19 -29.09
C LEU A 318 14.87 -17.95 -30.05
N VAL A 319 15.70 -18.82 -29.50
CA VAL A 319 16.54 -19.76 -30.26
C VAL A 319 15.81 -21.08 -30.47
N LEU A 320 15.00 -21.51 -29.49
CA LEU A 320 14.17 -22.72 -29.52
C LEU A 320 12.77 -22.40 -28.97
N GLU A 321 11.72 -22.91 -29.61
CA GLU A 321 10.32 -22.53 -29.37
C GLU A 321 9.55 -23.44 -28.39
N ASP A 322 10.20 -23.98 -27.36
CA ASP A 322 9.53 -24.80 -26.34
C ASP A 322 9.36 -24.01 -25.04
N LEU A 323 8.45 -23.02 -25.05
CA LEU A 323 8.11 -22.23 -23.87
C LEU A 323 7.30 -23.09 -22.89
N LYS A 324 7.86 -23.35 -21.71
CA LYS A 324 7.14 -24.00 -20.60
C LYS A 324 7.15 -23.10 -19.38
N MET A 325 5.97 -22.83 -18.84
CA MET A 325 5.83 -22.07 -17.60
C MET A 325 6.29 -22.90 -16.40
N LEU A 326 7.53 -22.67 -15.95
CA LEU A 326 8.10 -23.32 -14.77
C LEU A 326 7.90 -22.47 -13.50
N TYR A 327 7.86 -21.14 -13.67
CA TYR A 327 7.60 -20.18 -12.60
C TYR A 327 6.28 -19.42 -12.80
N HIS A 328 6.05 -18.88 -14.00
CA HIS A 328 4.87 -18.06 -14.28
C HIS A 328 3.57 -18.85 -14.32
N THR A 329 2.45 -18.18 -14.14
CA THR A 329 1.12 -18.81 -14.18
C THR A 329 0.41 -18.64 -15.52
N ASP A 330 0.87 -17.71 -16.34
CA ASP A 330 0.30 -17.43 -17.66
C ASP A 330 1.35 -16.76 -18.57
N LEU A 331 1.16 -16.87 -19.88
CA LEU A 331 1.99 -16.25 -20.92
C LEU A 331 1.11 -15.64 -22.00
N ASP A 332 1.50 -14.48 -22.51
CA ASP A 332 0.78 -13.84 -23.60
C ASP A 332 1.72 -13.15 -24.59
N TRP A 333 1.40 -13.28 -25.88
CA TRP A 333 2.08 -12.58 -26.96
C TRP A 333 1.30 -11.33 -27.30
N VAL A 334 1.81 -10.19 -26.83
CA VAL A 334 1.07 -8.93 -26.81
C VAL A 334 1.62 -7.99 -27.88
N THR A 335 0.74 -7.34 -28.62
CA THR A 335 1.15 -6.25 -29.52
C THR A 335 1.59 -5.04 -28.69
N LEU A 336 2.52 -4.23 -29.20
CA LEU A 336 3.00 -3.05 -28.46
C LEU A 336 1.85 -2.13 -28.02
N ASP A 337 0.84 -1.94 -28.86
CA ASP A 337 -0.30 -1.05 -28.55
C ASP A 337 -1.21 -1.60 -27.43
N ALA A 338 -1.24 -2.93 -27.26
CA ALA A 338 -2.01 -3.59 -26.21
C ALA A 338 -1.29 -3.67 -24.86
N LEU A 339 0.01 -3.38 -24.77
CA LEU A 339 0.76 -3.44 -23.49
C LEU A 339 0.13 -2.59 -22.38
N ASN A 340 -0.52 -1.48 -22.74
CA ASN A 340 -1.19 -0.59 -21.80
C ASN A 340 -2.44 -1.18 -21.14
N THR A 341 -2.97 -2.31 -21.63
CA THR A 341 -4.16 -2.95 -21.04
C THR A 341 -3.81 -3.90 -19.90
N TYR A 342 -2.59 -4.45 -19.87
CA TYR A 342 -2.15 -5.41 -18.85
C TYR A 342 -1.71 -4.69 -17.57
N PRO A 343 -2.06 -5.16 -16.36
CA PRO A 343 -1.55 -4.58 -15.12
C PRO A 343 -0.07 -4.95 -14.94
N MET A 344 0.81 -3.95 -14.85
CA MET A 344 2.26 -4.16 -14.79
C MET A 344 2.94 -3.40 -13.64
N GLY A 345 4.10 -3.91 -13.23
CA GLY A 345 5.00 -3.22 -12.31
C GLY A 345 5.47 -1.87 -12.87
N LYS A 346 5.93 -0.97 -11.99
CA LYS A 346 6.41 0.36 -12.43
C LYS A 346 7.57 0.25 -13.41
N LEU A 347 8.50 -0.68 -13.19
CA LEU A 347 9.66 -0.85 -14.07
C LEU A 347 9.22 -1.34 -15.46
N ASP A 348 8.39 -2.36 -15.52
CA ASP A 348 7.85 -2.89 -16.78
C ASP A 348 7.01 -1.87 -17.55
N ARG A 349 6.27 -1.02 -16.83
CA ARG A 349 5.54 0.10 -17.46
C ARG A 349 6.48 1.13 -18.08
N VAL A 350 7.64 1.39 -17.47
CA VAL A 350 8.65 2.27 -18.07
C VAL A 350 9.29 1.62 -19.29
N ILE A 351 9.57 0.30 -19.26
CA ILE A 351 10.04 -0.44 -20.44
C ILE A 351 9.00 -0.33 -21.57
N THR A 352 7.71 -0.52 -21.26
CA THR A 352 6.59 -0.36 -22.20
C THR A 352 6.61 1.02 -22.86
N SER A 353 6.77 2.10 -22.09
CA SER A 353 6.89 3.45 -22.64
C SER A 353 8.07 3.57 -23.63
N THR A 354 9.24 3.06 -23.27
CA THR A 354 10.43 3.07 -24.15
C THR A 354 10.18 2.31 -25.47
N LEU A 355 9.49 1.17 -25.42
CA LEU A 355 9.13 0.39 -26.62
C LEU A 355 8.14 1.13 -27.52
N LEU A 356 7.18 1.86 -26.95
CA LEU A 356 6.20 2.64 -27.71
C LEU A 356 6.83 3.88 -28.37
N GLU A 357 7.77 4.53 -27.70
CA GLU A 357 8.51 5.68 -28.25
C GLU A 357 9.40 5.27 -29.44
N THR A 358 10.03 4.10 -29.38
CA THR A 358 10.91 3.58 -30.45
C THR A 358 10.15 3.06 -31.67
N LYS A 359 8.85 2.78 -31.57
CA LYS A 359 7.96 2.44 -32.71
C LYS A 359 7.65 3.65 -33.61
N SER A 360 7.85 4.87 -33.12
CA SER A 360 7.42 6.11 -33.79
C SER A 360 8.44 6.69 -34.79
N TYR A 361 9.41 5.89 -35.25
CA TYR A 361 10.43 6.28 -36.24
C TYR A 361 10.47 5.34 -37.44
#